data_AF-A0A8J6ALY6-F1
#
_entry.id   AF-A0A8J6ALY6-F1
#
_cell.length_a   1.000
_cell.length_b   1.000
_cell.length_c   1.000
_cell.angle_alpha   90.00
_cell.angle_beta   90.00
_cell.angle_gamma   90.00
#
_symmetry.space_group_name_H-M   'P 1'
#
loop_
_entity.id
_entity.type
_entity.pdbx_description
1 polymer ?
#
loop_
_entity_poly.entity_id
_entity_poly.type
_entity_poly.pdbx_seq_one_letter_code
_entity_poly.pdbx_strand_id
1 'polypeptide(L)'
;IEKESCGDPGTPLYGIREGDGFSNRDVLRFECQFGFELIGEKSIVCQENNQWFKEVPCLSNFTAPMGTVLSPDYPEGYGNNLNCIWTIISDPGSRIHLSFNDFDLESQFDFLAVKDGDSPDSPILGTFTGAEVPSHLTSNSHILRLEFQADHSMSGRGFNITYNTFGHNECPDPGIPINARRFGDNFQLGSSISVICEEGFIKTQGTETITCILMDGKVMWSGPIPRCG
;
A
#
# COMPACT_ATOMS: atom_id res chain seq x y z
N ILE A 1 -23.80 33.87 12.47
CA ILE A 1 -22.37 33.56 12.31
C ILE A 1 -22.16 32.28 13.10
N GLU A 2 -22.26 31.13 12.43
CA GLU A 2 -22.01 29.83 13.05
C GLU A 2 -20.53 29.79 13.45
N LYS A 3 -20.25 29.43 14.69
CA LYS A 3 -18.86 29.33 15.16
C LYS A 3 -18.24 28.09 14.51
N GLU A 4 -17.25 28.31 13.66
CA GLU A 4 -16.32 27.29 13.17
C GLU A 4 -15.70 26.57 14.38
N SER A 5 -16.14 25.34 14.63
CA SER A 5 -15.74 24.53 15.78
C SER A 5 -15.83 23.05 15.44
N CYS A 6 -14.78 22.29 15.77
CA CYS A 6 -14.72 20.84 15.60
C CYS A 6 -15.55 20.05 16.61
N GLY A 7 -16.19 20.73 17.57
CA GLY A 7 -16.93 20.10 18.67
C GLY A 7 -16.01 19.46 19.72
N ASP A 8 -16.55 19.14 20.89
CA ASP A 8 -15.77 18.51 21.98
C ASP A 8 -15.68 16.99 21.75
N PRO A 9 -14.48 16.42 21.51
CA PRO A 9 -14.30 14.98 21.31
C PRO A 9 -14.36 14.17 22.62
N GLY A 10 -14.49 14.84 23.77
CA GLY A 10 -14.50 14.24 25.10
C GLY A 10 -13.11 13.89 25.61
N THR A 11 -13.08 13.21 26.75
CA THR A 11 -11.84 12.71 27.38
C THR A 11 -11.96 11.19 27.51
N PRO A 12 -10.94 10.42 27.08
CA PRO A 12 -10.94 8.97 27.23
C PRO A 12 -11.13 8.52 28.69
N LEU A 13 -11.76 7.36 28.89
CA LEU A 13 -11.91 6.78 30.23
C LEU A 13 -10.53 6.46 30.82
N TYR A 14 -10.26 6.93 32.04
CA TYR A 14 -8.92 6.90 32.67
C TYR A 14 -7.83 7.69 31.90
N GLY A 15 -8.24 8.55 30.97
CA GLY A 15 -7.40 9.49 30.26
C GLY A 15 -7.44 10.90 30.86
N ILE A 16 -6.42 11.68 30.55
CA ILE A 16 -6.26 13.10 30.86
C ILE A 16 -6.17 13.81 29.52
N ARG A 17 -6.97 14.85 29.31
CA ARG A 17 -6.92 15.70 28.12
C ARG A 17 -6.22 17.02 28.47
N GLU A 18 -5.21 17.38 27.70
CA GLU A 18 -4.60 18.70 27.71
C GLU A 18 -5.11 19.52 26.52
N GLY A 19 -5.60 20.73 26.80
CA GLY A 19 -6.24 21.62 25.82
C GLY A 19 -7.77 21.65 25.96
N ASP A 20 -8.34 22.82 25.69
CA ASP A 20 -9.76 23.14 25.78
C ASP A 20 -10.31 23.90 24.55
N GLY A 21 -9.43 24.19 23.58
CA GLY A 21 -9.79 24.81 22.31
C GLY A 21 -10.45 23.81 21.37
N PHE A 22 -11.53 24.24 20.71
CA PHE A 22 -12.25 23.46 19.69
C PHE A 22 -12.35 24.20 18.36
N SER A 23 -11.67 25.34 18.21
CA SER A 23 -11.65 26.14 17.00
C SER A 23 -10.58 25.63 16.03
N ASN A 24 -10.73 26.03 14.76
CA ASN A 24 -9.76 25.70 13.72
C ASN A 24 -8.32 25.98 14.17
N ARG A 25 -7.45 24.98 14.02
CA ARG A 25 -6.03 24.90 14.43
C ARG A 25 -5.77 24.60 15.91
N ASP A 26 -6.80 24.40 16.72
CA ASP A 26 -6.62 23.96 18.10
C ASP A 26 -6.13 22.51 18.17
N VAL A 27 -5.30 22.21 19.16
CA VAL A 27 -4.70 20.88 19.36
C VAL A 27 -5.08 20.36 20.73
N LEU A 28 -5.64 19.16 20.79
CA LEU A 28 -5.90 18.44 22.03
C LEU A 28 -4.88 17.31 22.16
N ARG A 29 -4.33 17.14 23.36
CA ARG A 29 -3.41 16.05 23.69
C ARG A 29 -4.02 15.13 24.74
N PHE A 30 -3.70 13.86 24.66
CA PHE A 30 -4.23 12.85 25.57
C PHE A 30 -3.10 12.07 26.24
N GLU A 31 -3.24 11.89 27.54
CA GLU A 31 -2.36 11.07 28.37
C GLU A 31 -3.19 10.07 29.17
N CYS A 32 -2.57 8.99 29.63
CA CYS A 32 -3.21 8.01 30.49
C CYS A 32 -2.83 8.23 31.95
N GLN A 33 -3.76 7.96 32.86
CA GLN A 33 -3.44 7.88 34.29
C GLN A 33 -2.44 6.74 34.56
N PHE A 34 -1.71 6.83 35.68
CA PHE A 34 -0.70 5.84 36.06
C PHE A 34 -1.26 4.41 36.02
N GLY A 35 -0.59 3.53 35.27
CA GLY A 35 -0.98 2.12 35.11
C GLY A 35 -1.86 1.82 33.89
N PHE A 36 -2.19 2.82 33.07
CA PHE A 36 -2.91 2.65 31.80
C PHE A 36 -2.02 3.03 30.62
N GLU A 37 -2.32 2.44 29.46
CA GLU A 37 -1.63 2.69 28.20
C GLU A 37 -2.59 3.32 27.19
N LEU A 38 -2.12 4.32 26.45
CA LEU A 38 -2.93 5.04 25.48
C LEU A 38 -3.10 4.18 24.23
N ILE A 39 -4.34 3.88 23.88
CA ILE A 39 -4.69 3.22 22.63
C ILE A 39 -5.22 4.29 21.67
N GLY A 40 -4.41 4.66 20.68
CA GLY A 40 -4.73 5.72 19.70
C GLY A 40 -3.68 6.82 19.64
N GLU A 41 -4.01 7.94 19.01
CA GLU A 41 -3.08 9.07 18.93
C GLU A 41 -3.05 9.86 20.23
N LYS A 42 -1.83 10.28 20.59
CA LYS A 42 -1.58 11.19 21.70
C LYS A 42 -2.07 12.61 21.44
N SER A 43 -2.40 12.96 20.20
CA SER A 43 -2.86 14.30 19.85
C SER A 43 -3.78 14.32 18.63
N ILE A 44 -4.75 15.23 18.67
CA ILE A 44 -5.67 15.54 17.56
C ILE A 44 -5.67 17.05 17.30
N VAL A 45 -5.86 17.46 16.04
CA VAL A 45 -5.84 18.85 15.60
C VAL A 45 -7.16 19.21 14.91
N CYS A 46 -7.81 20.29 15.31
CA CYS A 46 -9.00 20.80 14.65
C CYS A 46 -8.62 21.45 13.31
N GLN A 47 -9.11 20.92 12.20
CA GLN A 47 -8.83 21.43 10.85
C GLN A 47 -9.83 22.51 10.42
N GLU A 48 -9.47 23.30 9.40
CA GLU A 48 -10.30 24.41 8.87
C GLU A 48 -11.66 23.97 8.31
N ASN A 49 -11.85 22.67 8.08
CA ASN A 49 -13.13 22.07 7.70
C ASN A 49 -14.01 21.68 8.91
N ASN A 50 -13.66 22.11 10.12
CA ASN A 50 -14.34 21.78 11.38
C ASN A 50 -14.31 20.28 11.74
N GLN A 51 -13.23 19.56 11.43
CA GLN A 51 -13.03 18.16 11.84
C GLN A 51 -11.73 17.95 12.63
N TRP A 52 -11.74 17.00 13.57
CA TRP A 52 -10.54 16.57 14.30
C TRP A 52 -9.67 15.63 13.45
N PHE A 53 -8.45 16.06 13.17
CA PHE A 53 -7.42 15.28 12.51
C PHE A 53 -6.56 14.55 13.53
N LYS A 54 -6.54 13.23 13.43
CA LYS A 54 -5.62 12.33 14.12
C LYS A 54 -4.30 12.34 13.34
N GLU A 55 -3.15 12.61 13.96
CA GLU A 55 -1.86 12.61 13.26
C GLU A 55 -1.51 11.17 12.86
N VAL A 56 -2.05 10.68 11.74
CA VAL A 56 -1.93 9.26 11.38
C VAL A 56 -0.49 8.94 10.96
N PRO A 57 0.15 7.90 11.52
CA PRO A 57 1.53 7.51 11.21
C PRO A 57 1.65 6.81 9.85
N CYS A 58 0.88 7.23 8.86
CA CYS A 58 0.90 6.69 7.50
C CYS A 58 1.69 7.55 6.51
N LEU A 59 2.39 8.58 6.99
CA LEU A 59 3.42 9.31 6.24
C LEU A 59 4.76 8.62 6.44
N SER A 60 5.12 7.69 5.55
CA SER A 60 6.35 6.90 5.68
C SER A 60 7.09 6.73 4.36
N ASN A 61 8.43 6.70 4.47
CA ASN A 61 9.33 6.41 3.37
C ASN A 61 9.94 5.03 3.57
N PHE A 62 9.85 4.20 2.53
CA PHE A 62 10.42 2.87 2.49
C PHE A 62 11.63 2.86 1.56
N THR A 63 12.80 2.49 2.10
CA THR A 63 14.06 2.42 1.33
C THR A 63 14.65 1.01 1.28
N ALA A 64 13.99 0.04 1.90
CA ALA A 64 14.40 -1.35 1.83
C ALA A 64 14.08 -1.92 0.42
N PRO A 65 14.82 -2.93 -0.07
CA PRO A 65 14.57 -3.52 -1.39
C PRO A 65 13.27 -4.35 -1.44
N MET A 66 12.65 -4.61 -0.30
CA MET A 66 11.34 -5.22 -0.18
C MET A 66 10.68 -4.84 1.13
N GLY A 67 9.36 -4.92 1.17
CA GLY A 67 8.58 -4.68 2.38
C GLY A 67 7.09 -4.76 2.14
N THR A 68 6.34 -4.33 3.15
CA THR A 68 4.88 -4.36 3.16
C THR A 68 4.33 -2.99 3.52
N VAL A 69 3.32 -2.54 2.78
CA VAL A 69 2.51 -1.36 3.05
C VAL A 69 1.13 -1.85 3.47
N LEU A 70 0.72 -1.47 4.69
CA LEU A 70 -0.58 -1.77 5.24
C LEU A 70 -1.37 -0.47 5.41
N SER A 71 -2.68 -0.52 5.19
CA SER A 71 -3.55 0.57 5.64
C SER A 71 -3.54 0.65 7.18
N PRO A 72 -3.82 1.83 7.76
CA PRO A 72 -3.97 1.97 9.21
C PRO A 72 -4.93 0.92 9.77
N ASP A 73 -4.56 0.34 10.91
CA ASP A 73 -5.36 -0.64 11.66
C ASP A 73 -5.74 -1.93 10.90
N TYR A 74 -5.13 -2.22 9.73
CA TYR A 74 -5.33 -3.49 9.02
C TYR A 74 -4.95 -4.69 9.92
N PRO A 75 -5.77 -5.76 9.97
CA PRO A 75 -6.98 -6.04 9.19
C PRO A 75 -8.30 -5.63 9.87
N GLU A 76 -8.26 -4.95 11.02
CA GLU A 76 -9.44 -4.58 11.80
C GLU A 76 -10.31 -3.53 11.10
N GLY A 77 -9.73 -2.79 10.16
CA GLY A 77 -10.39 -1.81 9.32
C GLY A 77 -9.84 -0.41 9.54
N TYR A 78 -9.69 0.34 8.45
CA TYR A 78 -9.16 1.70 8.51
C TYR A 78 -10.21 2.68 9.06
N GLY A 79 -9.76 3.78 9.66
CA GLY A 79 -10.65 4.85 10.13
C GLY A 79 -11.12 5.80 9.02
N ASN A 80 -12.04 6.70 9.33
CA ASN A 80 -12.55 7.70 8.39
C ASN A 80 -11.67 8.95 8.34
N ASN A 81 -11.85 9.79 7.32
CA ASN A 81 -11.15 11.06 7.08
C ASN A 81 -9.63 10.90 7.02
N LEU A 82 -9.17 9.82 6.40
CA LEU A 82 -7.74 9.53 6.26
C LEU A 82 -7.17 10.20 5.01
N ASN A 83 -5.94 10.67 5.14
CA ASN A 83 -5.12 11.07 4.01
C ASN A 83 -3.69 10.58 4.26
N CYS A 84 -3.39 9.42 3.70
CA CYS A 84 -2.18 8.66 3.92
C CYS A 84 -1.30 8.66 2.67
N ILE A 85 0.00 8.85 2.86
CA ILE A 85 0.97 8.91 1.76
C ILE A 85 2.20 8.09 2.13
N TRP A 86 2.45 7.04 1.37
CA TRP A 86 3.69 6.27 1.47
C TRP A 86 4.54 6.47 0.22
N THR A 87 5.85 6.58 0.41
CA THR A 87 6.81 6.66 -0.70
C THR A 87 7.77 5.49 -0.62
N ILE A 88 7.89 4.71 -1.68
CA ILE A 88 8.87 3.65 -1.83
C ILE A 88 9.98 4.17 -2.73
N ILE A 89 11.22 4.14 -2.23
CA ILE A 89 12.42 4.68 -2.88
C ILE A 89 13.41 3.53 -3.04
N SER A 90 13.71 3.18 -4.27
CA SER A 90 14.72 2.18 -4.63
C SER A 90 15.96 2.86 -5.23
N ASP A 91 17.02 2.08 -5.48
CA ASP A 91 18.23 2.62 -6.10
C ASP A 91 17.95 3.13 -7.52
N PRO A 92 18.56 4.27 -7.94
CA PRO A 92 18.42 4.78 -9.29
C PRO A 92 18.75 3.72 -10.35
N GLY A 93 17.86 3.56 -11.34
CA GLY A 93 17.96 2.48 -12.33
C GLY A 93 17.36 1.16 -11.88
N SER A 94 16.65 1.12 -10.76
CA SER A 94 15.77 0.03 -10.36
C SER A 94 14.30 0.37 -10.66
N ARG A 95 13.45 -0.65 -10.58
CA ARG A 95 11.98 -0.56 -10.67
C ARG A 95 11.37 -1.23 -9.45
N ILE A 96 10.12 -0.90 -9.18
CA ILE A 96 9.35 -1.34 -8.01
C ILE A 96 8.15 -2.15 -8.52
N HIS A 97 8.03 -3.39 -8.07
CA HIS A 97 6.83 -4.22 -8.29
C HIS A 97 5.93 -4.16 -7.06
N LEU A 98 4.62 -4.00 -7.27
CA LEU A 98 3.61 -4.10 -6.22
C LEU A 98 2.77 -5.36 -6.41
N SER A 99 2.55 -6.07 -5.31
CA SER A 99 1.62 -7.18 -5.21
C SER A 99 0.55 -6.89 -4.17
N PHE A 100 -0.70 -6.89 -4.61
CA PHE A 100 -1.88 -6.72 -3.76
C PHE A 100 -2.29 -8.09 -3.21
N ASN A 101 -2.17 -8.27 -1.90
CA ASN A 101 -2.46 -9.53 -1.22
C ASN A 101 -3.90 -9.58 -0.67
N ASP A 102 -4.41 -8.42 -0.21
CA ASP A 102 -5.77 -8.22 0.25
C ASP A 102 -6.16 -6.75 -0.02
N PHE A 103 -7.42 -6.52 -0.36
CA PHE A 103 -7.92 -5.19 -0.72
C PHE A 103 -9.42 -5.11 -0.46
N ASP A 104 -9.82 -4.16 0.38
CA ASP A 104 -11.20 -3.94 0.79
C ASP A 104 -11.38 -2.48 1.24
N LEU A 105 -11.76 -1.61 0.30
CA LEU A 105 -12.09 -0.21 0.53
C LEU A 105 -13.58 0.05 0.27
N GLU A 106 -14.12 1.14 0.81
CA GLU A 106 -15.46 1.59 0.45
C GLU A 106 -15.51 1.96 -1.04
N SER A 107 -16.41 1.29 -1.77
CA SER A 107 -16.56 1.47 -3.21
C SER A 107 -17.04 2.89 -3.54
N GLN A 108 -16.34 3.56 -4.46
CA GLN A 108 -16.66 4.89 -5.01
C GLN A 108 -16.40 6.09 -4.08
N PHE A 109 -16.01 5.87 -2.83
CA PHE A 109 -15.77 6.94 -1.85
C PHE A 109 -14.32 6.94 -1.35
N ASP A 110 -13.76 5.76 -1.12
CA ASP A 110 -12.39 5.59 -0.67
C ASP A 110 -11.49 5.10 -1.80
N PHE A 111 -10.29 5.68 -1.89
CA PHE A 111 -9.40 5.46 -3.02
C PHE A 111 -7.95 5.28 -2.61
N LEU A 112 -7.30 4.28 -3.21
CA LEU A 112 -5.85 4.15 -3.25
C LEU A 112 -5.34 4.51 -4.66
N ALA A 113 -4.59 5.59 -4.78
CA ALA A 113 -3.88 5.97 -6.00
C ALA A 113 -2.40 5.57 -5.93
N VAL A 114 -1.91 4.95 -6.99
CA VAL A 114 -0.50 4.56 -7.14
C VAL A 114 0.13 5.42 -8.25
N LYS A 115 1.19 6.15 -7.93
CA LYS A 115 1.87 7.10 -8.83
C LYS A 115 3.34 6.74 -9.06
N ASP A 116 3.80 6.88 -10.30
CA ASP A 116 5.16 6.57 -10.76
C ASP A 116 6.11 7.76 -10.57
N GLY A 117 6.45 8.05 -9.31
CA GLY A 117 7.36 9.13 -8.91
C GLY A 117 7.11 9.60 -7.47
N ASP A 118 7.78 10.67 -7.07
CA ASP A 118 7.70 11.27 -5.72
C ASP A 118 6.68 12.41 -5.59
N SER A 119 6.26 12.99 -6.72
CA SER A 119 5.40 14.16 -6.78
C SER A 119 3.91 13.79 -6.77
N PRO A 120 3.03 14.64 -6.20
CA PRO A 120 1.59 14.53 -6.38
C PRO A 120 1.14 14.54 -7.85
N ASP A 121 1.92 15.17 -8.73
CA ASP A 121 1.62 15.26 -10.17
C ASP A 121 2.25 14.12 -10.99
N SER A 122 2.91 13.16 -10.34
CA SER A 122 3.50 12.00 -11.02
C SER A 122 2.46 11.15 -11.74
N PRO A 123 2.82 10.50 -12.87
CA PRO A 123 1.89 9.68 -13.65
C PRO A 123 1.19 8.62 -12.79
N ILE A 124 -0.13 8.51 -12.91
CA ILE A 124 -0.93 7.51 -12.19
C ILE A 124 -0.78 6.15 -12.90
N LEU A 125 -0.35 5.13 -12.16
CA LEU A 125 -0.31 3.73 -12.61
C LEU A 125 -1.67 3.04 -12.41
N GLY A 126 -2.42 3.45 -11.38
CA GLY A 126 -3.76 2.98 -11.12
C GLY A 126 -4.42 3.69 -9.95
N THR A 127 -5.75 3.69 -9.94
CA THR A 127 -6.60 4.15 -8.83
C THR A 127 -7.58 3.04 -8.52
N PHE A 128 -7.64 2.63 -7.26
CA PHE A 128 -8.36 1.43 -6.81
C PHE A 128 -9.35 1.77 -5.69
N THR A 129 -10.48 1.08 -5.68
CA THR A 129 -11.60 1.22 -4.73
C THR A 129 -12.38 -0.09 -4.67
N GLY A 130 -13.26 -0.26 -3.68
CA GLY A 130 -14.04 -1.48 -3.50
C GLY A 130 -13.23 -2.66 -2.96
N ALA A 131 -13.78 -3.87 -3.08
CA ALA A 131 -13.22 -5.11 -2.52
C ALA A 131 -12.60 -6.06 -3.57
N GLU A 132 -12.47 -5.62 -4.82
CA GLU A 132 -11.78 -6.41 -5.84
C GLU A 132 -10.27 -6.23 -5.70
N VAL A 133 -9.53 -7.32 -5.53
CA VAL A 133 -8.07 -7.29 -5.41
C VAL A 133 -7.44 -6.87 -6.74
N PRO A 134 -6.71 -5.74 -6.81
CA PRO A 134 -6.09 -5.28 -8.04
C PRO A 134 -5.03 -6.24 -8.59
N SER A 135 -4.77 -6.16 -9.89
CA SER A 135 -3.62 -6.83 -10.50
C SER A 135 -2.30 -6.19 -10.06
N HIS A 136 -1.22 -6.97 -10.14
CA HIS A 136 0.13 -6.50 -9.84
C HIS A 136 0.51 -5.30 -10.72
N LEU A 137 1.26 -4.35 -10.14
CA LEU A 137 1.75 -3.16 -10.84
C LEU A 137 3.27 -3.14 -10.86
N THR A 138 3.85 -2.48 -11.85
CA THR A 138 5.29 -2.28 -11.95
C THR A 138 5.57 -0.84 -12.36
N SER A 139 6.42 -0.17 -11.59
CA SER A 139 6.85 1.20 -11.87
C SER A 139 7.78 1.28 -13.09
N ASN A 140 7.93 2.48 -13.66
CA ASN A 140 9.01 2.78 -14.59
C ASN A 140 10.11 3.62 -13.91
N SER A 141 9.80 4.28 -12.79
CA SER A 141 10.73 5.02 -11.95
C SER A 141 11.28 4.14 -10.81
N HIS A 142 12.35 4.62 -10.19
CA HIS A 142 12.90 4.07 -8.95
C HIS A 142 12.15 4.59 -7.70
N ILE A 143 11.19 5.50 -7.87
CA ILE A 143 10.34 6.03 -6.80
C ILE A 143 8.88 5.78 -7.16
N LEU A 144 8.10 5.34 -6.17
CA LEU A 144 6.68 5.09 -6.31
C LEU A 144 5.94 5.60 -5.08
N ARG A 145 4.83 6.31 -5.31
CA ARG A 145 4.05 7.00 -4.27
C ARG A 145 2.64 6.42 -4.21
N LEU A 146 2.22 6.02 -3.01
CA LEU A 146 0.88 5.49 -2.73
C LEU A 146 0.13 6.54 -1.92
N GLU A 147 -1.03 6.95 -2.41
CA GLU A 147 -1.91 7.91 -1.74
C GLU A 147 -3.24 7.23 -1.43
N PHE A 148 -3.56 7.07 -0.15
CA PHE A 148 -4.83 6.53 0.31
C PHE A 148 -5.67 7.64 0.94
N GLN A 149 -6.88 7.81 0.43
CA GLN A 149 -7.84 8.79 0.93
C GLN A 149 -9.12 8.06 1.33
N ALA A 150 -9.55 8.28 2.56
CA ALA A 150 -10.83 7.79 3.07
C ALA A 150 -11.75 8.95 3.43
N ASP A 151 -13.02 8.81 3.11
CA ASP A 151 -14.07 9.80 3.34
C ASP A 151 -14.54 9.79 4.82
N HIS A 152 -15.56 10.59 5.15
CA HIS A 152 -16.05 10.74 6.51
C HIS A 152 -16.84 9.56 7.13
N SER A 153 -17.20 8.54 6.35
CA SER A 153 -18.13 7.47 6.77
C SER A 153 -17.79 6.13 6.13
N MET A 154 -18.18 5.03 6.78
CA MET A 154 -17.97 3.65 6.29
C MET A 154 -16.49 3.29 6.08
N SER A 155 -16.16 2.03 6.31
CA SER A 155 -14.78 1.57 6.16
C SER A 155 -14.76 0.08 5.82
N GLY A 156 -13.82 -0.31 4.97
CA GLY A 156 -13.46 -1.70 4.74
C GLY A 156 -12.33 -2.17 5.64
N ARG A 157 -11.89 -3.41 5.45
CA ARG A 157 -10.72 -3.97 6.17
C ARG A 157 -9.42 -3.29 5.79
N GLY A 158 -9.36 -2.63 4.63
CA GLY A 158 -8.19 -1.94 4.12
C GLY A 158 -7.37 -2.77 3.14
N PHE A 159 -6.05 -2.61 3.15
CA PHE A 159 -5.18 -3.29 2.18
C PHE A 159 -3.88 -3.82 2.79
N ASN A 160 -3.39 -4.88 2.14
CA ASN A 160 -2.07 -5.44 2.35
C ASN A 160 -1.33 -5.53 1.02
N ILE A 161 -0.30 -4.70 0.86
CA ILE A 161 0.49 -4.60 -0.37
C ILE A 161 1.94 -4.93 -0.04
N THR A 162 2.51 -5.91 -0.72
CA THR A 162 3.95 -6.19 -0.66
C THR A 162 4.64 -5.58 -1.87
N TYR A 163 5.85 -5.07 -1.68
CA TYR A 163 6.68 -4.58 -2.77
C TYR A 163 8.05 -5.24 -2.77
N ASN A 164 8.65 -5.31 -3.95
CA ASN A 164 10.06 -5.61 -4.13
C ASN A 164 10.68 -4.71 -5.21
N THR A 165 12.00 -4.56 -5.16
CA THR A 165 12.77 -3.76 -6.10
C THR A 165 13.68 -4.66 -6.92
N PHE A 166 13.81 -4.37 -8.21
CA PHE A 166 14.66 -5.13 -9.13
C PHE A 166 15.30 -4.19 -10.15
N GLY A 167 16.42 -4.59 -10.73
CA GLY A 167 17.14 -3.75 -11.70
C GLY A 167 16.29 -3.43 -12.93
N HIS A 168 16.52 -2.28 -13.58
CA HIS A 168 15.80 -1.89 -14.80
C HIS A 168 15.92 -2.91 -15.94
N ASN A 169 17.02 -3.68 -15.96
CA ASN A 169 17.28 -4.74 -16.93
C ASN A 169 16.91 -6.14 -16.41
N GLU A 170 16.17 -6.22 -15.32
CA GLU A 170 15.71 -7.47 -14.72
C GLU A 170 14.20 -7.59 -14.86
N CYS A 171 13.72 -8.82 -14.96
CA CYS A 171 12.30 -9.12 -14.82
C CYS A 171 11.96 -9.30 -13.33
N PRO A 172 10.73 -8.96 -12.90
CA PRO A 172 10.30 -9.21 -11.53
C PRO A 172 10.32 -10.71 -11.24
N ASP A 173 10.69 -11.13 -10.03
CA ASP A 173 10.64 -12.55 -9.66
C ASP A 173 9.17 -13.06 -9.79
N PRO A 174 8.89 -14.01 -10.70
CA PRO A 174 7.53 -14.50 -10.91
C PRO A 174 7.05 -15.43 -9.78
N GLY A 175 7.89 -15.74 -8.80
CA GLY A 175 7.61 -16.66 -7.72
C GLY A 175 7.68 -18.13 -8.13
N ILE A 176 7.23 -19.00 -7.23
CA ILE A 176 7.13 -20.45 -7.45
C ILE A 176 5.65 -20.84 -7.34
N PRO A 177 5.02 -21.34 -8.42
CA PRO A 177 3.64 -21.80 -8.36
C PRO A 177 3.44 -22.96 -7.38
N ILE A 178 2.24 -23.04 -6.81
CA ILE A 178 1.86 -24.15 -5.93
C ILE A 178 1.96 -25.48 -6.70
N ASN A 179 2.47 -26.53 -6.04
CA ASN A 179 2.69 -27.85 -6.64
C ASN A 179 3.59 -27.82 -7.89
N ALA A 180 4.56 -26.91 -7.92
CA ALA A 180 5.52 -26.79 -9.00
C ALA A 180 6.94 -26.52 -8.47
N ARG A 181 7.93 -26.81 -9.32
CA ARG A 181 9.34 -26.50 -9.07
C ARG A 181 9.86 -25.57 -10.15
N ARG A 182 10.56 -24.52 -9.72
CA ARG A 182 11.27 -23.59 -10.60
C ARG A 182 12.73 -24.00 -10.75
N PHE A 183 13.25 -23.89 -11.97
CA PHE A 183 14.64 -24.05 -12.35
C PHE A 183 15.15 -22.73 -12.92
N GLY A 184 16.28 -22.26 -12.38
CA GLY A 184 16.84 -20.95 -12.69
C GLY A 184 16.43 -19.87 -11.68
N ASP A 185 17.36 -18.95 -11.44
CA ASP A 185 17.29 -17.84 -10.49
C ASP A 185 17.87 -16.53 -11.06
N ASN A 186 18.21 -16.52 -12.35
CA ASN A 186 18.69 -15.34 -13.06
C ASN A 186 17.53 -14.65 -13.78
N PHE A 187 17.25 -13.40 -13.40
CA PHE A 187 16.16 -12.61 -13.97
C PHE A 187 16.64 -11.49 -14.91
N GLN A 188 17.93 -11.44 -15.23
CA GLN A 188 18.48 -10.46 -16.19
C GLN A 188 17.84 -10.64 -17.57
N LEU A 189 17.75 -9.54 -18.33
CA LEU A 189 17.31 -9.52 -19.72
C LEU A 189 18.03 -10.60 -20.55
N GLY A 190 17.24 -11.44 -21.21
CA GLY A 190 17.71 -12.58 -22.01
C GLY A 190 17.78 -13.92 -21.24
N SER A 191 17.71 -13.91 -19.91
CA SER A 191 17.67 -15.13 -19.10
C SER A 191 16.32 -15.82 -19.23
N SER A 192 16.32 -17.15 -19.06
CA SER A 192 15.10 -17.96 -19.03
C SER A 192 15.01 -18.74 -17.72
N ILE A 193 13.79 -18.88 -17.21
CA ILE A 193 13.49 -19.82 -16.13
C ILE A 193 12.51 -20.88 -16.64
N SER A 194 12.57 -22.05 -16.05
CA SER A 194 11.63 -23.14 -16.34
C SER A 194 10.86 -23.55 -15.09
N VAL A 195 9.58 -23.84 -15.23
CA VAL A 195 8.73 -24.32 -14.13
C VAL A 195 8.07 -25.62 -14.56
N ILE A 196 8.17 -26.63 -13.71
CA ILE A 196 7.65 -27.98 -13.95
C ILE A 196 6.72 -28.35 -12.80
N CYS A 197 5.55 -28.91 -13.11
CA CYS A 197 4.62 -29.41 -12.10
C CYS A 197 5.23 -30.59 -11.32
N GLU A 198 4.95 -30.64 -10.02
CA GLU A 198 5.35 -31.78 -9.19
C GLU A 198 4.60 -33.06 -9.57
N GLU A 199 5.14 -34.19 -9.14
CA GLU A 199 4.56 -35.51 -9.42
C GLU A 199 3.10 -35.57 -8.97
N GLY A 200 2.21 -35.97 -9.89
CA GLY A 200 0.76 -36.04 -9.64
C GLY A 200 -0.03 -34.80 -10.09
N PHE A 201 0.63 -33.72 -10.51
CA PHE A 201 -0.04 -32.52 -11.02
C PHE A 201 0.22 -32.30 -12.51
N ILE A 202 -0.76 -31.73 -13.21
CA ILE A 202 -0.63 -31.42 -14.64
C ILE A 202 -0.63 -29.91 -14.88
N LYS A 203 0.07 -29.48 -15.93
CA LYS A 203 0.06 -28.08 -16.36
C LYS A 203 -1.31 -27.72 -16.92
N THR A 204 -1.98 -26.76 -16.30
CA THR A 204 -3.32 -26.30 -16.68
C THR A 204 -3.28 -25.02 -17.51
N GLN A 205 -2.31 -24.15 -17.28
CA GLN A 205 -2.11 -22.87 -18.00
C GLN A 205 -0.63 -22.52 -18.09
N GLY A 206 -0.28 -21.54 -18.93
CA GLY A 206 1.06 -20.96 -19.04
C GLY A 206 2.08 -21.79 -19.82
N THR A 207 3.29 -21.25 -19.96
CA THR A 207 4.40 -21.93 -20.65
C THR A 207 5.37 -22.52 -19.63
N GLU A 208 5.99 -23.66 -19.95
CA GLU A 208 6.98 -24.29 -19.07
C GLU A 208 8.25 -23.45 -18.92
N THR A 209 8.58 -22.67 -19.95
CA THR A 209 9.73 -21.78 -19.95
C THR A 209 9.28 -20.40 -20.32
N ILE A 210 9.78 -19.41 -19.59
CA ILE A 210 9.59 -17.99 -19.88
C ILE A 210 10.96 -17.33 -19.95
N THR A 211 11.09 -16.36 -20.84
CA THR A 211 12.33 -15.61 -21.06
C THR A 211 12.12 -14.16 -20.70
N CYS A 212 13.07 -13.55 -20.03
CA CYS A 212 13.05 -12.13 -19.74
C CYS A 212 13.38 -11.36 -21.02
N ILE A 213 12.42 -10.59 -21.54
CA ILE A 213 12.53 -9.92 -22.84
C ILE A 213 12.25 -8.42 -22.72
N LEU A 214 12.70 -7.65 -23.73
CA LEU A 214 12.37 -6.25 -23.87
C LEU A 214 11.21 -6.11 -24.87
N MET A 215 10.05 -5.71 -24.40
CA MET A 215 8.85 -5.49 -25.22
C MET A 215 8.35 -4.07 -25.00
N ASP A 216 8.21 -3.29 -26.09
CA ASP A 216 7.78 -1.89 -26.05
C ASP A 216 8.57 -1.00 -25.06
N GLY A 217 9.89 -1.25 -24.96
CA GLY A 217 10.78 -0.51 -24.06
C GLY A 217 10.70 -0.93 -22.58
N LYS A 218 9.96 -1.98 -22.25
CA LYS A 218 9.83 -2.53 -20.89
C LYS A 218 10.39 -3.94 -20.80
N VAL A 219 11.15 -4.20 -19.75
CA VAL A 219 11.68 -5.53 -19.45
C VAL A 219 10.61 -6.33 -18.72
N MET A 220 10.18 -7.43 -19.32
CA MET A 220 9.09 -8.27 -18.81
C MET A 220 9.25 -9.72 -19.26
N TRP A 221 8.59 -10.63 -18.56
CA TRP A 221 8.56 -12.03 -18.96
C TRP A 221 7.79 -12.23 -20.27
N SER A 222 8.27 -13.14 -21.11
CA SER A 222 7.67 -13.49 -22.41
C SER A 222 6.27 -14.10 -22.32
N GLY A 223 5.81 -14.46 -21.11
CA GLY A 223 4.50 -15.05 -20.85
C GLY A 223 4.30 -15.35 -19.37
N PRO A 224 3.11 -15.85 -18.99
CA PRO A 224 2.83 -16.27 -17.63
C PRO A 224 3.51 -17.59 -17.29
N ILE A 225 3.96 -17.73 -16.03
CA ILE A 225 4.40 -19.01 -15.46
C ILE A 225 3.27 -20.04 -15.46
N PRO A 226 3.58 -21.34 -15.48
CA PRO A 226 2.56 -22.36 -15.56
C PRO A 226 1.84 -22.57 -14.23
N ARG A 227 0.54 -22.87 -14.31
CA ARG A 227 -0.28 -23.27 -13.16
C ARG A 227 -0.41 -24.79 -13.15
N CYS A 228 -0.24 -25.39 -11.98
CA CYS A 228 -0.30 -26.84 -11.78
C CYS A 228 -1.54 -27.19 -10.94
N GLY A 229 -2.35 -28.14 -11.41
CA GLY A 229 -3.61 -28.55 -10.79
C GLY A 229 -4.05 -29.93 -11.19
#